data_AF-A0AAU2G701-F1
#
_entry.id   AF-A0AAU2G701-F1
#
_cell.length_a   1.000
_cell.length_b   1.000
_cell.length_c   1.000
_cell.angle_alpha   90.00
_cell.angle_beta   90.00
_cell.angle_gamma   90.00
#
_symmetry.space_group_name_H-M   'P 1'
#
loop_
_entity.id
_entity.type
_entity.pdbx_description
1 polymer ?
#
loop_
_entity_poly.entity_id
_entity_poly.type
_entity_poly.pdbx_seq_one_letter_code
_entity_poly.pdbx_strand_id
1 'polypeptide(L)'
;MPERLESGAWLFEAGAQRTALPYSFVIGPGGEFGLHAGAEDWVPLHSSIEGWVEALSLADHARRCARTTTTLTGAAVDDLDLDGFEAVPEVAGITDTWWRGTDSLIAVYRGEAEAMLAPQCRTATIYAGLNDWGLRGLDT
;
A
#
# COMPACT_ATOMS: atom_id res chain seq x y z
N MET A 1 12.74 18.08 -8.10
CA MET A 1 12.33 19.03 -7.05
C MET A 1 10.84 18.85 -6.84
N PRO A 2 10.30 18.99 -5.62
CA PRO A 2 8.85 18.96 -5.43
C PRO A 2 8.19 20.12 -6.18
N GLU A 3 7.05 19.85 -6.81
CA GLU A 3 6.23 20.79 -7.57
C GLU A 3 4.83 20.87 -6.96
N ARG A 4 4.23 22.06 -6.97
CA ARG A 4 2.88 22.27 -6.47
C ARG A 4 1.90 22.36 -7.63
N LEU A 5 0.89 21.50 -7.63
CA LEU A 5 -0.17 21.48 -8.64
C LEU A 5 -1.22 22.56 -8.38
N GLU A 6 -2.01 22.92 -9.40
CA GLU A 6 -3.11 23.88 -9.26
C GLU A 6 -4.16 23.44 -8.23
N SER A 7 -4.34 22.13 -8.06
CA SER A 7 -5.21 21.52 -7.04
C SER A 7 -4.72 21.74 -5.60
N GLY A 8 -3.51 22.27 -5.41
CA GLY A 8 -2.87 22.43 -4.09
C GLY A 8 -2.09 21.20 -3.63
N ALA A 9 -2.11 20.09 -4.39
CA ALA A 9 -1.32 18.90 -4.13
C ALA A 9 0.19 19.12 -4.40
N TRP A 10 1.02 18.30 -3.77
CA TRP A 10 2.46 18.28 -3.96
C TRP A 10 2.90 17.04 -4.73
N LEU A 11 3.54 17.25 -5.88
CA LEU A 11 4.14 16.21 -6.71
C LEU A 11 5.65 16.12 -6.42
N PHE A 12 6.20 14.93 -6.24
CA PHE A 12 7.63 14.74 -6.00
C PHE A 12 8.14 13.37 -6.46
N GLU A 13 9.43 13.31 -6.76
CA GLU A 13 10.13 12.08 -7.13
C GLU A 13 10.53 11.25 -5.90
N ALA A 14 10.89 9.98 -6.12
CA ALA A 14 11.39 9.03 -5.11
C ALA A 14 12.74 9.41 -4.44
N GLY A 15 13.14 10.67 -4.50
CA GLY A 15 14.47 11.14 -4.13
C GLY A 15 15.53 10.80 -5.19
N ALA A 16 16.77 10.56 -4.75
CA ALA A 16 17.84 10.13 -5.63
C ALA A 16 17.52 8.73 -6.17
N GLN A 17 16.97 8.69 -7.38
CA GLN A 17 16.50 7.46 -8.02
C GLN A 17 17.65 6.46 -8.16
N ARG A 18 17.50 5.30 -7.50
CA ARG A 18 18.35 4.12 -7.74
C ARG A 18 17.85 3.30 -8.93
N THR A 19 16.58 3.50 -9.28
CA THR A 19 15.90 2.95 -10.46
C THR A 19 14.99 4.05 -11.01
N ALA A 20 14.83 4.08 -12.33
CA ALA A 20 13.79 4.91 -12.94
C ALA A 20 12.43 4.28 -12.61
N LEU A 21 11.56 5.05 -11.94
CA LEU A 21 10.17 4.67 -11.74
C LEU A 21 9.31 5.32 -12.82
N PRO A 22 8.28 4.64 -13.34
CA PRO A 22 7.39 5.21 -14.35
C PRO A 22 6.31 6.14 -13.75
N TYR A 23 6.45 6.56 -12.50
CA TYR A 23 5.52 7.41 -11.77
C TYR A 23 6.25 8.27 -10.74
N SER A 24 5.59 9.36 -10.34
CA SER A 24 5.97 10.24 -9.23
C SER A 24 4.97 10.08 -8.08
N PHE A 25 5.30 10.62 -6.90
CA PHE A 25 4.46 10.60 -5.71
C PHE A 25 3.66 11.89 -5.57
N VAL A 26 2.47 11.77 -5.00
CA VAL A 26 1.56 12.89 -4.72
C VAL A 26 1.21 12.91 -3.24
N ILE A 27 1.28 14.10 -2.63
CA ILE A 27 0.56 14.41 -1.39
C ILE A 27 -0.64 15.26 -1.77
N GLY A 28 -1.83 14.71 -1.59
CA GLY A 28 -3.10 15.37 -1.86
C GLY A 28 -3.34 16.56 -0.91
N PRO A 29 -4.26 17.48 -1.26
CA PRO A 29 -4.56 18.65 -0.45
C PRO A 29 -5.14 18.30 0.94
N GLY A 30 -5.72 17.10 1.10
CA GLY A 30 -6.20 16.57 2.37
C GLY A 30 -5.14 15.81 3.17
N GLY A 31 -3.92 15.66 2.63
CA GLY A 31 -2.83 14.88 3.24
C GLY A 31 -2.75 13.43 2.76
N GLU A 32 -3.55 13.05 1.76
CA GLU A 32 -3.53 11.73 1.15
C GLU A 32 -2.19 11.46 0.47
N PHE A 33 -1.75 10.20 0.44
CA PHE A 33 -0.57 9.78 -0.29
C PHE A 33 -0.94 8.96 -1.52
N GLY A 34 -0.33 9.25 -2.67
CA GLY A 34 -0.65 8.57 -3.93
C GLY A 34 0.41 8.58 -5.00
N LEU A 35 0.04 8.07 -6.18
CA LEU A 35 0.91 7.94 -7.35
C LEU A 35 0.37 8.74 -8.53
N HIS A 36 1.26 9.35 -9.30
CA HIS A 36 0.95 10.00 -10.57
C HIS A 36 1.84 9.42 -11.68
N ALA A 37 1.23 8.75 -12.65
CA ALA A 37 1.91 8.05 -13.73
C ALA A 37 1.62 8.66 -15.13
N GLY A 38 1.34 9.96 -15.19
CA GLY A 38 1.13 10.69 -16.45
C GLY A 38 -0.29 10.64 -17.02
N ALA A 39 -1.26 10.04 -16.31
CA ALA A 39 -2.69 10.21 -16.58
C ALA A 39 -3.18 11.58 -16.08
N GLU A 40 -4.38 12.04 -16.50
CA GLU A 40 -4.95 13.33 -16.04
C GLU A 40 -5.18 13.34 -14.52
N ASP A 41 -5.47 12.17 -13.92
CA ASP A 41 -5.67 12.00 -12.48
C ASP A 41 -4.54 11.17 -11.83
N TRP A 42 -4.36 11.36 -10.52
CA TRP A 42 -3.46 10.57 -9.67
C TRP A 42 -4.26 9.57 -8.84
N VAL A 43 -3.63 8.50 -8.40
CA VAL A 43 -4.28 7.41 -7.67
C VAL A 43 -3.95 7.51 -6.17
N PRO A 44 -4.94 7.75 -5.29
CA PRO A 44 -4.72 7.79 -3.85
C PRO A 44 -4.53 6.39 -3.27
N LEU A 45 -3.37 6.14 -2.66
CA LEU A 45 -3.04 4.86 -2.02
C LEU A 45 -3.54 4.81 -0.57
N HIS A 46 -3.29 5.88 0.17
CA HIS A 46 -3.62 6.03 1.59
C HIS A 46 -4.24 7.40 1.84
N SER A 47 -5.18 7.49 2.78
CA SER A 47 -5.86 8.75 3.11
C SER A 47 -5.02 9.70 3.96
N SER A 48 -3.85 9.26 4.43
CA SER A 48 -2.85 10.10 5.09
C SER A 48 -1.42 9.64 4.84
N ILE A 49 -0.47 10.56 5.01
CA ILE A 49 0.97 10.24 5.00
C ILE A 49 1.31 9.29 6.16
N GLU A 50 0.73 9.53 7.34
CA GLU A 50 0.91 8.67 8.52
C GLU A 50 0.46 7.23 8.23
N GLY A 51 -0.68 7.05 7.55
CA GLY A 51 -1.18 5.73 7.16
C GLY A 51 -0.27 5.03 6.16
N TRP A 52 0.30 5.77 5.19
CA TRP A 52 1.32 5.23 4.29
C TRP A 52 2.59 4.79 5.04
N VAL A 53 3.09 5.61 5.97
CA VAL A 53 4.27 5.27 6.79
C VAL A 53 3.98 4.06 7.67
N GLU A 54 2.78 3.97 8.22
CA GLU A 54 2.32 2.81 8.99
C GLU A 54 2.28 1.55 8.13
N ALA A 55 1.77 1.63 6.89
CA ALA A 55 1.75 0.50 5.97
C ALA A 55 3.16 -0.05 5.66
N LEU A 56 4.14 0.84 5.48
CA LEU A 56 5.54 0.44 5.27
C LEU A 56 6.13 -0.22 6.52
N SER A 57 5.82 0.33 7.70
CA SER A 57 6.29 -0.19 8.98
C SER A 57 5.68 -1.56 9.27
N LEU A 58 4.39 -1.72 9.00
CA LEU A 58 3.67 -2.98 9.13
C LEU A 58 4.19 -4.05 8.15
N ALA A 59 4.52 -3.68 6.91
CA ALA A 59 5.12 -4.60 5.95
C ALA A 59 6.49 -5.12 6.40
N ASP A 60 7.34 -4.25 6.91
CA ASP A 60 8.65 -4.64 7.44
C ASP A 60 8.50 -5.51 8.69
N HIS A 61 7.61 -5.16 9.61
CA HIS A 61 7.29 -5.95 10.80
C HIS A 61 6.76 -7.34 10.45
N ALA A 62 5.72 -7.41 9.62
CA ALA A 62 5.09 -8.66 9.19
C ALA A 62 6.09 -9.57 8.48
N ARG A 63 6.95 -9.03 7.62
CA ARG A 63 8.00 -9.79 6.94
C ARG A 63 9.00 -10.43 7.91
N ARG A 64 9.33 -9.77 9.02
CA ARG A 64 10.26 -10.30 10.04
C ARG A 64 9.62 -11.36 10.93
N CYS A 65 8.31 -11.29 11.13
CA CYS A 65 7.57 -12.14 12.07
C CYS A 65 6.93 -13.36 11.41
N ALA A 66 6.57 -13.26 10.13
CA ALA A 66 5.85 -14.30 9.43
C ALA A 66 6.71 -15.55 9.25
N ARG A 67 6.08 -16.73 9.37
CA ARG A 67 6.72 -17.99 9.02
C ARG A 67 6.76 -18.21 7.52
N THR A 68 5.81 -17.64 6.80
CA THR A 68 5.71 -17.76 5.33
C THR A 68 5.21 -16.46 4.74
N THR A 69 5.75 -16.11 3.58
CA THR A 69 5.32 -14.97 2.78
C THR A 69 4.99 -15.45 1.37
N THR A 70 3.76 -15.19 0.93
CA THR A 70 3.28 -15.56 -0.40
C THR A 70 2.87 -14.30 -1.15
N THR A 71 3.38 -14.12 -2.36
CA THR A 71 2.98 -13.04 -3.25
C THR A 71 2.08 -13.57 -4.36
N LEU A 72 0.92 -12.96 -4.51
CA LEU A 72 -0.03 -13.19 -5.60
C LEU A 72 0.00 -12.00 -6.55
N THR A 73 -0.25 -12.24 -7.84
CA THR A 73 -0.28 -11.20 -8.87
C THR A 73 -1.46 -11.39 -9.82
N GLY A 74 -1.93 -10.30 -10.42
CA GLY A 74 -2.95 -10.36 -11.48
C GLY A 74 -4.29 -10.87 -10.99
N ALA A 75 -4.94 -11.76 -11.75
CA ALA A 75 -6.29 -12.26 -11.43
C ALA A 75 -6.39 -12.95 -10.06
N ALA A 76 -5.32 -13.63 -9.62
CA ALA A 76 -5.29 -14.30 -8.31
C ALA A 76 -5.47 -13.33 -7.11
N VAL A 77 -5.26 -12.03 -7.32
CA VAL A 77 -5.52 -11.00 -6.28
C VAL A 77 -7.00 -10.69 -6.15
N ASP A 78 -7.77 -10.80 -7.24
CA ASP A 78 -9.23 -10.57 -7.22
C ASP A 78 -9.97 -11.78 -6.64
N ASP A 79 -9.41 -12.98 -6.82
CA ASP A 79 -9.95 -14.22 -6.27
C ASP A 79 -9.61 -14.44 -4.77
N LEU A 80 -8.90 -13.48 -4.16
CA LEU A 80 -8.50 -13.57 -2.77
C LEU A 80 -9.72 -13.38 -1.86
N ASP A 81 -10.09 -14.44 -1.16
CA ASP A 81 -11.14 -14.40 -0.15
C ASP A 81 -10.63 -13.70 1.12
N LEU A 82 -11.28 -12.60 1.47
CA LEU A 82 -10.99 -11.78 2.65
C LEU A 82 -12.09 -11.91 3.70
N ASP A 83 -13.05 -12.82 3.51
CA ASP A 83 -14.11 -13.06 4.48
C ASP A 83 -13.50 -13.54 5.82
N GLY A 84 -13.91 -12.89 6.91
CA GLY A 84 -13.37 -13.14 8.24
C GLY A 84 -12.06 -12.42 8.55
N PHE A 85 -11.51 -11.64 7.62
CA PHE A 85 -10.45 -10.68 7.91
C PHE A 85 -11.02 -9.32 8.31
N GLU A 86 -10.34 -8.64 9.21
CA GLU A 86 -10.65 -7.28 9.61
C GLU A 86 -9.73 -6.29 8.88
N ALA A 87 -10.28 -5.18 8.40
CA ALA A 87 -9.45 -4.11 7.86
C ALA A 87 -8.51 -3.56 8.94
N VAL A 88 -7.30 -3.17 8.55
CA VAL A 88 -6.32 -2.50 9.43
C VAL A 88 -6.52 -0.99 9.27
N PRO A 89 -7.29 -0.31 10.15
CA PRO A 89 -7.58 1.12 9.99
C PRO A 89 -6.34 2.01 10.13
N GLU A 90 -5.31 1.55 10.84
CA GLU A 90 -4.09 2.29 11.15
C GLU A 90 -3.31 2.68 9.89
N VAL A 91 -3.36 1.85 8.84
CA VAL A 91 -2.72 2.15 7.56
C VAL A 91 -3.51 3.11 6.69
N ALA A 92 -4.75 3.43 7.06
CA ALA A 92 -5.61 4.37 6.35
C ALA A 92 -5.70 4.09 4.82
N GLY A 93 -5.76 2.82 4.42
CA GLY A 93 -5.70 2.39 3.02
C GLY A 93 -6.91 2.80 2.18
N ILE A 94 -6.66 3.21 0.93
CA ILE A 94 -7.68 3.52 -0.09
C ILE A 94 -7.62 2.46 -1.19
N THR A 95 -6.66 2.55 -2.12
CA THR A 95 -6.44 1.49 -3.13
C THR A 95 -5.50 0.41 -2.61
N ASP A 96 -4.56 0.80 -1.73
CA ASP A 96 -3.62 -0.11 -1.10
C ASP A 96 -4.13 -0.42 0.32
N THR A 97 -4.62 -1.64 0.50
CA THR A 97 -5.40 -2.04 1.69
C THR A 97 -4.71 -3.12 2.48
N TRP A 98 -5.00 -3.19 3.78
CA TRP A 98 -4.46 -4.18 4.70
C TRP A 98 -5.55 -4.87 5.48
N TRP A 99 -5.35 -6.17 5.68
CA TRP A 99 -6.32 -7.06 6.29
C TRP A 99 -5.64 -7.95 7.32
N ARG A 100 -6.29 -8.13 8.46
CA ARG A 100 -5.79 -8.87 9.62
C ARG A 100 -6.72 -10.05 9.89
N GLY A 101 -6.16 -11.25 9.86
CA GLY A 101 -6.84 -12.50 10.20
C GLY A 101 -6.33 -13.05 11.53
N THR A 102 -6.68 -14.31 11.81
CA THR A 102 -6.31 -15.00 13.06
C THR A 102 -4.81 -15.19 13.23
N ASP A 103 -4.08 -15.45 12.15
CA ASP A 103 -2.63 -15.69 12.16
C ASP A 103 -1.92 -15.13 10.91
N SER A 104 -2.60 -14.24 10.18
CA SER A 104 -2.08 -13.66 8.94
C SER A 104 -2.39 -12.17 8.78
N LEU A 105 -1.47 -11.50 8.09
CA LEU A 105 -1.66 -10.15 7.55
C LEU A 105 -1.63 -10.23 6.03
N ILE A 106 -2.54 -9.54 5.37
CA ILE A 106 -2.64 -9.49 3.91
C ILE A 106 -2.57 -8.04 3.48
N ALA A 107 -1.53 -7.70 2.72
CA ALA A 107 -1.43 -6.42 2.03
C ALA A 107 -1.89 -6.59 0.59
N VAL A 108 -2.82 -5.77 0.12
CA VAL A 108 -3.28 -5.78 -1.27
C VAL A 108 -2.97 -4.44 -1.92
N TYR A 109 -2.07 -4.47 -2.90
CA TYR A 109 -1.55 -3.33 -3.63
C TYR A 109 -2.20 -3.25 -5.01
N ARG A 110 -3.05 -2.23 -5.21
CA ARG A 110 -3.77 -2.00 -6.47
C ARG A 110 -3.38 -0.69 -7.12
N GLY A 111 -2.89 0.28 -6.37
CA GLY A 111 -2.79 1.64 -6.89
C GLY A 111 -1.71 1.83 -7.95
N GLU A 112 -0.59 1.09 -7.91
CA GLU A 112 0.39 1.11 -9.02
C GLU A 112 -0.22 0.56 -10.32
N ALA A 113 -0.95 -0.55 -10.23
CA ALA A 113 -1.63 -1.16 -11.36
C ALA A 113 -2.71 -0.24 -11.95
N GLU A 114 -3.43 0.49 -11.09
CA GLU A 114 -4.42 1.49 -11.51
C GLU A 114 -3.75 2.70 -12.18
N ALA A 115 -2.71 3.27 -11.55
CA ALA A 115 -1.98 4.42 -12.09
C ALA A 115 -1.38 4.12 -13.47
N MET A 116 -0.88 2.89 -13.66
CA MET A 116 -0.24 2.44 -14.89
C MET A 116 -1.22 1.83 -15.91
N LEU A 117 -2.52 1.79 -15.62
CA LEU A 117 -3.54 1.10 -16.43
C LEU A 117 -3.17 -0.36 -16.77
N ALA A 118 -2.56 -1.04 -15.80
CA ALA A 118 -1.99 -2.38 -15.94
C ALA A 118 -2.58 -3.33 -14.88
N PRO A 119 -3.87 -3.71 -14.97
CA PRO A 119 -4.56 -4.51 -13.95
C PRO A 119 -3.90 -5.86 -13.66
N GLN A 120 -3.15 -6.43 -14.62
CA GLN A 120 -2.35 -7.63 -14.43
C GLN A 120 -1.20 -7.48 -13.41
N CYS A 121 -0.81 -6.26 -13.09
CA CYS A 121 0.30 -5.95 -12.17
C CYS A 121 -0.13 -5.76 -10.71
N ARG A 122 -1.43 -5.79 -10.41
CA ARG A 122 -1.89 -5.75 -9.02
C ARG A 122 -1.30 -6.93 -8.24
N THR A 123 -1.00 -6.69 -6.98
CA THR A 123 -0.25 -7.64 -6.16
C THR A 123 -0.91 -7.77 -4.80
N ALA A 124 -0.92 -8.97 -4.24
CA ALA A 124 -1.20 -9.18 -2.82
C ALA A 124 -0.03 -9.90 -2.16
N THR A 125 0.30 -9.54 -0.93
CA THR A 125 1.30 -10.24 -0.13
C THR A 125 0.63 -10.75 1.14
N ILE A 126 0.70 -12.06 1.34
CA ILE A 126 0.14 -12.78 2.48
C ILE A 126 1.31 -13.15 3.40
N TYR A 127 1.28 -12.62 4.62
CA TYR A 127 2.20 -12.92 5.70
C TYR A 127 1.49 -13.88 6.66
N ALA A 128 1.91 -15.14 6.73
CA ALA A 128 1.20 -16.19 7.46
C ALA A 128 2.02 -16.77 8.63
N GLY A 129 1.31 -17.37 9.59
CA GLY A 129 1.88 -18.01 10.77
C GLY A 129 2.36 -17.02 11.83
N LEU A 130 1.77 -15.82 11.86
CA LEU A 130 2.02 -14.76 12.83
C LEU A 130 1.39 -15.13 14.18
N ASN A 131 2.06 -14.75 15.27
CA ASN A 131 1.46 -14.74 16.61
C ASN A 131 0.84 -13.36 16.89
N ASP A 132 0.24 -13.19 18.07
CA ASP A 132 -0.42 -11.93 18.47
C ASP A 132 0.49 -10.69 18.28
N TRP A 133 1.77 -10.80 18.64
CA TRP A 133 2.75 -9.73 18.45
C TRP A 133 3.06 -9.47 16.97
N GLY A 134 3.15 -10.52 16.16
CA GLY A 134 3.30 -10.39 14.71
C GLY A 134 2.10 -9.73 14.03
N LEU A 135 0.90 -9.87 14.58
CA LEU A 135 -0.35 -9.31 14.05
C LEU A 135 -0.60 -7.86 14.45
N ARG A 136 -0.18 -7.47 15.66
CA ARG A 136 -0.53 -6.18 16.26
C ARG A 136 0.67 -5.27 16.55
N GLY A 137 1.88 -5.82 16.59
CA GLY A 137 3.06 -5.07 17.02
C GLY A 137 3.05 -4.81 18.53
N LEU A 138 3.60 -3.65 18.93
CA LEU A 138 3.56 -3.19 20.31
C LEU A 138 2.17 -2.61 20.59
N ASP A 139 1.46 -3.15 21.58
CA ASP A 139 0.30 -2.46 22.15
C ASP A 139 0.79 -1.09 22.66
N THR A 140 0.28 0.00 22.08
CA THR A 140 0.51 1.38 22.56
C THR A 140 -0.77 1.95 23.15
#